data_AF-A0A7J7MVL2-F1
#
_entry.id   AF-A0A7J7MVL2-F1
#
_cell.length_a   1.000
_cell.length_b   1.000
_cell.length_c   1.000
_cell.angle_alpha   90.00
_cell.angle_beta   90.00
_cell.angle_gamma   90.00
#
_symmetry.space_group_name_H-M   'P 1'
#
loop_
_entity.id
_entity.type
_entity.pdbx_description
1 polymer ?
#
loop_
_entity_poly.entity_id
_entity_poly.type
_entity_poly.pdbx_seq_one_letter_code
_entity_poly.pdbx_strand_id
1 'polypeptide(L)'
;MEEIPRRWKGTCEPGVQFKSSMCNQKLIGARYFNKGVLAQDPNISFVYNSPRDETGHETHTTSIAAGNYVRGVSYFGYAKGTARGVAPCVKLAIYKVTWSRRGFHTSDVIVGMDQALAEGVDIISMSMSF
;
A
#
# COMPACT_ATOMS: atom_id res chain seq x y z
N MET A 1 -5.72 -5.08 -19.92
CA MET A 1 -4.98 -4.40 -18.84
C MET A 1 -3.58 -4.19 -19.36
N GLU A 2 -3.05 -2.96 -19.33
CA GLU A 2 -1.72 -2.66 -19.89
C GLU A 2 -0.61 -3.42 -19.16
N GLU A 3 0.53 -3.66 -19.82
CA GLU A 3 1.71 -4.23 -19.20
C GLU A 3 2.29 -3.33 -18.09
N ILE A 4 3.15 -3.90 -17.25
CA ILE A 4 3.89 -3.12 -16.26
C ILE A 4 4.94 -2.27 -17.01
N PRO A 5 5.02 -0.95 -16.77
CA PRO A 5 5.98 -0.11 -17.47
C PRO A 5 7.42 -0.59 -17.28
N ARG A 6 8.21 -0.67 -18.36
CA ARG A 6 9.62 -1.13 -18.30
C ARG A 6 10.51 -0.29 -17.38
N ARG A 7 10.13 0.97 -17.12
CA ARG A 7 10.83 1.87 -16.20
C ARG A 7 10.61 1.54 -14.73
N TRP A 8 9.59 0.74 -14.41
CA TRP A 8 9.27 0.35 -13.04
C TRP A 8 10.37 -0.55 -12.46
N LYS A 9 10.86 -0.20 -11.25
CA LYS A 9 11.96 -0.93 -10.59
C LYS A 9 11.57 -1.55 -9.25
N GLY A 10 10.33 -1.37 -8.81
CA GLY A 10 9.88 -1.89 -7.52
C GLY A 10 9.65 -3.39 -7.50
N THR A 11 9.48 -3.91 -6.30
CA THR A 11 9.34 -5.35 -6.05
C THR A 11 8.10 -5.67 -5.22
N CYS A 12 7.76 -6.95 -5.16
CA CYS A 12 6.71 -7.47 -4.29
C CYS A 12 7.37 -8.16 -3.09
N GLU A 13 7.58 -7.40 -2.02
CA GLU A 13 8.27 -7.85 -0.82
C GLU A 13 7.43 -8.88 -0.06
N PRO A 14 7.91 -10.12 0.13
CA PRO A 14 7.17 -11.13 0.87
C PRO A 14 7.18 -10.83 2.38
N GLY A 15 6.20 -11.36 3.09
CA GLY A 15 6.14 -11.31 4.54
C GLY A 15 4.98 -12.14 5.09
N VAL A 16 4.61 -11.93 6.35
CA VAL A 16 3.50 -12.63 6.99
C VAL A 16 2.22 -12.50 6.16
N GLN A 17 1.72 -13.65 5.70
CA GLN A 17 0.53 -13.76 4.83
C GLN A 17 0.58 -12.91 3.55
N PHE A 18 1.76 -12.60 3.05
CA PHE A 18 1.93 -11.87 1.79
C PHE A 18 3.05 -12.51 0.97
N LYS A 19 2.70 -13.10 -0.18
CA LYS A 19 3.68 -13.73 -1.09
C LYS A 19 4.04 -12.75 -2.20
N SER A 20 5.25 -12.85 -2.75
CA SER A 20 5.66 -12.04 -3.91
C SER A 20 4.76 -12.23 -5.13
N SER A 21 4.07 -13.37 -5.25
CA SER A 21 3.08 -13.64 -6.30
C SER A 21 1.73 -12.92 -6.10
N MET A 22 1.54 -12.17 -5.01
CA MET A 22 0.30 -11.41 -4.77
C MET A 22 0.28 -10.07 -5.53
N CYS A 23 1.43 -9.59 -6.00
CA CYS A 23 1.47 -8.51 -6.98
C CYS A 23 1.02 -9.01 -8.35
N ASN A 24 0.42 -8.12 -9.13
CA ASN A 24 -0.15 -8.39 -10.44
C ASN A 24 -0.04 -7.14 -11.34
N GLN A 25 -0.73 -7.14 -12.48
CA GLN A 25 -0.71 -6.01 -13.42
C GLN A 25 -1.39 -4.73 -12.89
N LYS A 26 -2.09 -4.78 -11.74
CA LYS A 26 -2.69 -3.61 -11.08
C LYS A 26 -1.84 -3.17 -9.88
N LEU A 27 -1.59 -4.07 -8.93
CA LEU A 27 -0.67 -3.87 -7.81
C LEU A 27 0.72 -4.36 -8.23
N ILE A 28 1.54 -3.45 -8.73
CA ILE A 28 2.83 -3.79 -9.38
C ILE A 28 4.01 -3.85 -8.40
N GLY A 29 3.84 -3.35 -7.17
CA GLY A 29 4.81 -3.46 -6.10
C GLY A 29 4.19 -3.23 -4.74
N ALA A 30 4.80 -3.82 -3.72
CA ALA A 30 4.33 -3.74 -2.35
C ALA A 30 5.50 -3.96 -1.39
N ARG A 31 5.74 -2.99 -0.53
CA ARG A 31 6.86 -2.95 0.44
C ARG A 31 6.38 -2.43 1.79
N TYR A 32 7.16 -2.66 2.83
CA TYR A 32 6.85 -2.20 4.18
C TYR A 32 8.11 -1.77 4.93
N PHE A 33 7.96 -0.83 5.87
CA PHE A 33 9.06 -0.22 6.61
C PHE A 33 8.68 -0.12 8.08
N ASN A 34 9.48 -0.75 8.95
CA ASN A 34 9.25 -0.82 10.40
C ASN A 34 10.55 -0.76 11.21
N LYS A 35 11.66 -0.33 10.61
CA LYS A 35 12.94 -0.29 11.31
C LYS A 35 12.93 0.78 12.39
N GLY A 36 12.27 1.91 12.16
CA GLY A 36 12.05 2.93 13.18
C GLY A 36 11.24 2.38 14.36
N VAL A 37 10.15 1.65 14.05
CA VAL A 37 9.34 0.96 15.08
C VAL A 37 10.19 -0.02 15.91
N LEU A 38 10.95 -0.88 15.24
CA LEU A 38 11.81 -1.88 15.89
C LEU A 38 12.96 -1.26 16.68
N ALA A 39 13.49 -0.12 16.25
CA ALA A 39 14.53 0.60 16.97
C ALA A 39 14.00 1.20 18.29
N GLN A 40 12.74 1.65 18.32
CA GLN A 40 12.10 2.16 19.53
C GLN A 40 11.65 1.03 20.47
N ASP A 41 11.19 -0.10 19.91
CA ASP A 41 10.75 -1.27 20.67
C ASP A 41 11.15 -2.56 19.95
N PRO A 42 12.30 -3.14 20.29
CA PRO A 42 12.78 -4.38 19.68
C PRO A 42 11.89 -5.60 19.93
N ASN A 43 11.03 -5.56 20.95
CA ASN A 43 10.19 -6.69 21.36
C ASN A 43 8.77 -6.63 20.80
N ILE A 44 8.46 -5.61 20.00
CA ILE A 44 7.13 -5.48 19.39
C ILE A 44 6.86 -6.63 18.42
N SER A 45 5.64 -7.16 18.49
CA SER A 45 5.12 -8.09 17.49
C SER A 45 4.14 -7.39 16.54
N PHE A 46 4.32 -7.65 15.24
CA PHE A 46 3.43 -7.22 14.17
C PHE A 46 2.50 -8.37 13.79
N VAL A 47 1.19 -8.12 13.67
CA VAL A 47 0.22 -9.13 13.20
C VAL A 47 0.57 -9.53 11.77
N TYR A 48 0.83 -8.53 10.92
CA TYR A 48 1.29 -8.72 9.55
C TYR A 48 2.61 -7.98 9.33
N ASN A 49 3.73 -8.63 9.65
CA ASN A 49 5.07 -8.16 9.26
C ASN A 49 5.26 -8.34 7.74
N SER A 50 4.54 -7.53 6.97
CA SER A 50 4.41 -7.57 5.51
C SER A 50 3.69 -6.31 5.00
N PRO A 51 3.57 -6.12 3.67
CA PRO A 51 2.77 -5.03 3.08
C PRO A 51 1.26 -5.18 3.29
N ARG A 52 0.79 -6.28 3.89
CA ARG A 52 -0.64 -6.49 4.15
C ARG A 52 -1.18 -5.43 5.12
N ASP A 53 -2.28 -4.83 4.71
CA ASP A 53 -3.06 -3.91 5.53
C ASP A 53 -3.76 -4.66 6.68
N GLU A 54 -3.71 -4.07 7.86
CA GLU A 54 -4.34 -4.55 9.10
C GLU A 54 -5.53 -3.67 9.53
N THR A 55 -5.54 -2.39 9.14
CA THR A 55 -6.47 -1.38 9.66
C THR A 55 -7.60 -1.06 8.70
N GLY A 56 -7.35 -1.23 7.39
CA GLY A 56 -8.26 -0.89 6.31
C GLY A 56 -8.08 0.52 5.76
N HIS A 57 -7.34 1.40 6.45
CA HIS A 57 -7.12 2.79 6.01
C HIS A 57 -6.38 2.84 4.67
N GLU A 58 -5.31 2.06 4.53
CA GLU A 58 -4.50 1.96 3.32
C GLU A 58 -5.32 1.38 2.16
N THR A 59 -6.08 0.31 2.40
CA THR A 59 -6.97 -0.28 1.39
C THR A 59 -8.02 0.71 0.92
N HIS A 60 -8.66 1.43 1.86
CA HIS A 60 -9.71 2.41 1.56
C HIS A 60 -9.17 3.56 0.71
N THR A 61 -8.11 4.23 1.16
CA THR A 61 -7.48 5.36 0.44
C THR A 61 -6.95 4.96 -0.94
N THR A 62 -6.29 3.80 -1.04
CA THR A 62 -5.79 3.26 -2.32
C THR A 62 -6.94 2.98 -3.30
N SER A 63 -8.05 2.42 -2.81
CA SER A 63 -9.23 2.14 -3.64
C SER A 63 -9.91 3.41 -4.16
N ILE A 64 -9.89 4.50 -3.39
CA ILE A 64 -10.40 5.81 -3.81
C ILE A 64 -9.51 6.42 -4.89
N ALA A 65 -8.19 6.41 -4.72
CA ALA A 65 -7.27 6.99 -5.70
C ALA A 65 -7.31 6.21 -7.02
N ALA A 66 -7.24 4.88 -6.94
CA ALA A 66 -6.94 4.05 -8.09
C ALA A 66 -7.56 2.65 -8.03
N GLY A 67 -8.68 2.44 -7.34
CA GLY A 67 -9.42 1.17 -7.39
C GLY A 67 -9.83 0.80 -8.82
N ASN A 68 -9.72 -0.48 -9.17
CA ASN A 68 -10.28 -0.97 -10.43
C ASN A 68 -11.82 -1.08 -10.32
N TYR A 69 -12.51 -1.28 -11.43
CA TYR A 69 -13.97 -1.42 -11.45
C TYR A 69 -14.42 -2.66 -10.69
N VAL A 70 -15.27 -2.48 -9.68
CA VAL A 70 -15.93 -3.57 -8.94
C VAL A 70 -17.43 -3.34 -8.97
N ARG A 71 -18.16 -4.21 -9.68
CA ARG A 71 -19.61 -4.09 -9.88
C ARG A 71 -20.39 -4.65 -8.70
N GLY A 72 -21.54 -4.06 -8.40
CA GLY A 72 -22.51 -4.62 -7.44
C GLY A 72 -22.09 -4.48 -5.98
N VAL A 73 -21.19 -3.57 -5.66
CA VAL A 73 -20.76 -3.31 -4.28
C VAL A 73 -21.65 -2.26 -3.61
N SER A 74 -21.72 -2.32 -2.28
CA SER A 74 -22.46 -1.39 -1.43
C SER A 74 -21.93 -1.46 0.00
N TYR A 75 -22.24 -0.48 0.83
CA TYR A 75 -22.04 -0.53 2.28
C TYR A 75 -23.38 -0.84 2.95
N PHE A 76 -23.61 -2.09 3.38
CA PHE A 76 -24.89 -2.54 3.95
C PHE A 76 -26.14 -2.12 3.13
N GLY A 77 -26.03 -2.11 1.80
CA GLY A 77 -27.09 -1.68 0.87
C GLY A 77 -27.06 -0.20 0.47
N TYR A 78 -26.34 0.66 1.20
CA TYR A 78 -26.13 2.06 0.86
C TYR A 78 -25.08 2.23 -0.26
N ALA A 79 -25.20 3.32 -1.03
CA ALA A 79 -24.29 3.67 -2.13
C ALA A 79 -24.06 2.52 -3.14
N LYS A 80 -25.13 1.76 -3.45
CA LYS A 80 -25.06 0.63 -4.38
C LYS A 80 -24.64 1.10 -5.77
N GLY A 81 -23.63 0.44 -6.34
CA GLY A 81 -23.17 0.77 -7.68
C GLY A 81 -21.94 0.00 -8.13
N THR A 82 -21.15 0.62 -9.01
CA THR A 82 -19.81 0.14 -9.39
C THR A 82 -18.78 1.03 -8.69
N ALA A 83 -18.02 0.48 -7.75
CA ALA A 83 -16.89 1.19 -7.17
C ALA A 83 -15.74 1.25 -8.17
N ARG A 84 -15.06 2.39 -8.20
CA ARG A 84 -13.81 2.60 -8.93
C ARG A 84 -13.05 3.75 -8.28
N GLY A 85 -11.75 3.79 -8.49
CA GLY A 85 -10.96 4.96 -8.14
C GLY A 85 -11.17 6.14 -9.08
N VAL A 86 -10.59 7.28 -8.71
CA VAL A 86 -10.49 8.46 -9.57
C VAL A 86 -9.75 8.10 -10.86
N ALA A 87 -8.67 7.31 -10.76
CA ALA A 87 -7.87 6.85 -11.89
C ALA A 87 -7.80 5.30 -11.95
N PRO A 88 -8.80 4.61 -12.52
CA PRO A 88 -8.88 3.14 -12.46
C PRO A 88 -7.76 2.40 -13.22
N CYS A 89 -7.17 3.03 -14.23
CA CYS A 89 -6.19 2.41 -15.11
C CYS A 89 -4.74 2.51 -14.62
N VAL A 90 -4.44 3.32 -13.60
CA VAL A 90 -3.06 3.51 -13.12
C VAL A 90 -2.55 2.27 -12.38
N LYS A 91 -1.23 2.11 -12.33
CA LYS A 91 -0.59 1.06 -11.54
C LYS A 91 -0.44 1.49 -10.09
N LEU A 92 -0.53 0.54 -9.17
CA LEU A 92 -0.41 0.75 -7.73
C LEU A 92 0.92 0.21 -7.23
N ALA A 93 1.60 1.01 -6.42
CA ALA A 93 2.72 0.58 -5.60
C ALA A 93 2.44 0.97 -4.15
N ILE A 94 2.58 0.02 -3.23
CA ILE A 94 2.27 0.21 -1.82
C ILE A 94 3.56 0.28 -1.00
N TYR A 95 3.67 1.30 -0.16
CA TYR A 95 4.77 1.52 0.78
C TYR A 95 4.17 1.65 2.17
N LYS A 96 4.02 0.52 2.88
CA LYS A 96 3.43 0.51 4.22
C LYS A 96 4.43 1.05 5.24
N VAL A 97 4.08 2.16 5.89
CA VAL A 97 4.90 2.82 6.91
C VAL A 97 4.17 2.94 8.26
N THR A 98 2.91 2.50 8.30
CA THR A 98 1.99 2.56 9.44
C THR A 98 1.73 1.17 10.01
N TRP A 99 1.62 1.11 11.33
CA TRP A 99 1.50 -0.12 12.12
C TRP A 99 0.48 0.07 13.25
N SER A 100 -0.45 -0.87 13.41
CA SER A 100 -1.59 -0.75 14.33
C SER A 100 -1.22 -0.42 15.77
N ARG A 101 -0.13 -1.01 16.28
CA ARG A 101 0.29 -0.88 17.69
C ARG A 101 1.18 0.32 18.03
N ARG A 102 1.90 0.87 17.05
CA ARG A 102 2.88 1.95 17.26
C ARG A 102 2.71 3.15 16.33
N GLY A 103 1.69 3.14 15.46
CA GLY A 103 1.55 4.15 14.43
C GLY A 103 2.69 4.06 13.43
N PHE A 104 3.37 5.18 13.19
CA PHE A 104 4.51 5.26 12.29
C PHE A 104 5.65 6.02 12.95
N HIS A 105 6.86 5.81 12.45
CA HIS A 105 8.01 6.66 12.76
C HIS A 105 8.36 7.50 11.55
N THR A 106 8.71 8.77 11.78
CA THR A 106 9.13 9.68 10.70
C THR A 106 10.26 9.09 9.86
N SER A 107 11.19 8.34 10.47
CA SER A 107 12.26 7.63 9.75
C SER A 107 11.73 6.56 8.79
N ASP A 108 10.69 5.81 9.18
CA ASP A 108 10.06 4.79 8.32
C ASP A 108 9.26 5.45 7.18
N VAL A 109 8.65 6.61 7.43
CA VAL A 109 7.97 7.40 6.39
C VAL A 109 8.97 7.93 5.37
N ILE A 110 10.07 8.54 5.82
CA ILE A 110 11.10 9.10 4.94
C ILE A 110 11.72 8.01 4.07
N VAL A 111 12.13 6.88 4.64
CA VAL A 111 12.71 5.78 3.83
C VAL A 111 11.68 5.17 2.88
N GLY A 112 10.40 5.15 3.24
CA GLY A 112 9.32 4.75 2.34
C GLY A 112 9.16 5.69 1.14
N MET A 113 9.24 7.01 1.38
CA MET A 113 9.23 8.02 0.31
C MET A 113 10.46 7.92 -0.59
N ASP A 114 11.66 7.81 0.00
CA ASP A 114 12.91 7.63 -0.75
C ASP A 114 12.86 6.40 -1.65
N GLN A 115 12.30 5.31 -1.13
CA GLN A 115 12.13 4.08 -1.90
C GLN A 115 11.14 4.25 -3.05
N ALA A 116 10.02 4.95 -2.83
CA ALA A 116 9.05 5.25 -3.90
C ALA A 116 9.67 6.08 -5.03
N LEU A 117 10.49 7.07 -4.68
CA LEU A 117 11.23 7.88 -5.66
C LEU A 117 12.25 7.04 -6.43
N ALA A 118 13.04 6.21 -5.74
CA ALA A 118 14.04 5.35 -6.37
C ALA A 118 13.43 4.31 -7.33
N GLU A 119 12.21 3.86 -7.05
CA GLU A 119 11.47 2.88 -7.87
C GLU A 119 10.72 3.52 -9.05
N GLY A 120 10.71 4.86 -9.12
CA GLY A 120 10.17 5.62 -10.25
C GLY A 120 8.66 5.84 -10.20
N VAL A 121 8.09 5.98 -8.99
CA VAL A 121 6.68 6.37 -8.81
C VAL A 121 6.44 7.78 -9.35
N ASP A 122 5.32 7.98 -10.07
CA ASP A 122 4.96 9.27 -10.65
C ASP A 122 4.29 10.24 -9.66
N ILE A 123 3.42 9.71 -8.78
CA ILE A 123 2.63 10.48 -7.83
C ILE A 123 2.56 9.70 -6.52
N ILE A 124 2.82 10.37 -5.40
CA ILE A 124 2.65 9.82 -4.05
C ILE A 124 1.33 10.34 -3.48
N SER A 125 0.45 9.43 -3.07
CA SER A 125 -0.74 9.74 -2.28
C SER A 125 -0.50 9.35 -0.83
N MET A 126 -0.45 10.33 0.07
CA MET A 126 -0.13 10.13 1.47
C MET A 126 -1.19 10.78 2.35
N SER A 127 -1.98 9.97 3.05
CA SER A 127 -3.07 10.40 3.93
C SER A 127 -2.67 10.29 5.40
N MET A 128 -1.67 11.08 5.80
CA MET A 128 -1.16 11.18 7.17
C MET A 128 -0.59 12.56 7.44
N SER A 129 -0.44 12.92 8.72
CA SER A 129 0.13 14.18 9.20
C SER A 129 1.02 13.94 10.42
N PHE A 130 1.89 14.90 10.72
CA PHE A 130 2.85 14.87 11.84
C PHE A 130 2.41 15.79 12.98
#